data_AF-A0A7J4IH14-F1
#
_entry.id   AF-A0A7J4IH14-F1
#
_cell.length_a   1.000
_cell.length_b   1.000
_cell.length_c   1.000
_cell.angle_alpha   90.00
_cell.angle_beta   90.00
_cell.angle_gamma   90.00
#
_symmetry.space_group_name_H-M   'P 1'
#
loop_
_entity.id
_entity.type
_entity.pdbx_description
1 polymer ?
#
loop_
_entity_poly.entity_id
_entity_poly.type
_entity_poly.pdbx_seq_one_letter_code
_entity_poly.pdbx_strand_id
1 'polypeptide(L)'
;MGLFERILAIFKKKDVTVETSRTDASKPTAPGASPTEAVSAERAPVVEGQRPAIPPDEKVPTTAQSDRKEVKPVSDKITAGHVHMSGCTGCEVAIADNYEGLLTLLDRYVDWVYDLTLADVRHIPEMDVALVEGSVCINDHLSVEEIRETREKSKIVVALGACACSGNITRFARGGQQNQPQHESYVAIGDLIDVDVYIPGCAPTPQLIRNVCVAAYLLLKGNDDQKALAGAYLKPLMAVAKCDPAPTGCGHACGCDLIVGVINQGLCMACGACAASCPVRAITMQYGKPNIDRELCIKCGACFNQCPRSWYSFDVVNQYESIMETIDAAMAP
;
A
#
# COMPACT_ATOMS: atom_id res chain seq x y z
N MET A 1 -5.17 -8.68 26.86
CA MET A 1 -4.34 -7.47 26.67
C MET A 1 -3.71 -7.55 25.31
N GLY A 2 -4.20 -6.73 24.37
CA GLY A 2 -3.73 -6.71 22.99
C GLY A 2 -2.33 -6.11 22.87
N LEU A 3 -1.58 -6.50 21.84
CA LEU A 3 -0.22 -6.01 21.54
C LEU A 3 -0.16 -4.46 21.54
N PHE A 4 -1.25 -3.81 21.15
CA PHE A 4 -1.43 -2.35 21.16
C PHE A 4 -1.35 -1.71 22.57
N GLU A 5 -1.91 -2.36 23.60
CA GLU A 5 -1.82 -1.86 24.99
C GLU A 5 -0.40 -1.97 25.53
N ARG A 6 0.37 -2.98 25.08
CA ARG A 6 1.78 -3.17 25.45
C ARG A 6 2.68 -2.10 24.82
N ILE A 7 2.38 -1.66 23.59
CA ILE A 7 3.14 -0.62 22.88
C ILE A 7 2.83 0.78 23.44
N LEU A 8 1.57 1.09 23.78
CA LEU A 8 1.18 2.39 24.34
C LEU A 8 1.77 2.65 25.73
N ALA A 9 1.99 1.61 26.54
CA ALA A 9 2.60 1.74 27.86
C ALA A 9 4.03 2.34 27.83
N ILE A 10 4.71 2.27 26.68
CA ILE A 10 6.07 2.77 26.49
C ILE A 10 6.10 4.30 26.28
N PHE A 11 5.05 4.89 25.71
CA PHE A 11 5.07 6.29 25.22
C PHE A 11 4.55 7.35 26.22
N LYS A 12 3.91 6.97 27.33
CA LYS A 12 3.32 7.92 28.31
C LYS A 12 4.31 8.81 29.09
N LYS A 13 5.61 8.83 28.76
CA LYS A 13 6.65 9.40 29.64
C LYS A 13 7.16 10.80 29.30
N LYS A 14 6.81 11.45 28.18
CA LYS A 14 7.34 12.79 27.86
C LYS A 14 6.38 13.63 27.03
N ASP A 15 5.66 14.56 27.67
CA ASP A 15 4.94 15.66 27.04
C ASP A 15 5.83 16.91 27.00
N VAL A 16 5.92 17.59 25.85
CA VAL A 16 6.25 19.03 25.79
C VAL A 16 5.50 19.68 24.62
N THR A 17 4.67 20.67 24.92
CA THR A 17 3.92 21.54 24.01
C THR A 17 4.65 22.87 23.78
N VAL A 18 4.64 23.44 22.57
CA VAL A 18 5.01 24.85 22.32
C VAL A 18 4.13 25.50 21.24
N GLU A 19 3.62 26.69 21.55
CA GLU A 19 2.80 27.61 20.76
C GLU A 19 3.59 28.35 19.65
N THR A 20 2.92 28.85 18.61
CA THR A 20 3.53 29.73 17.60
C THR A 20 2.71 31.00 17.33
N SER A 21 3.40 32.13 17.26
CA SER A 21 2.88 33.44 16.86
C SER A 21 3.17 33.72 15.36
N ARG A 22 2.20 34.36 14.69
CA ARG A 22 2.20 34.70 13.26
C ARG A 22 2.75 36.10 13.00
N THR A 23 3.36 36.31 11.83
CA THR A 23 3.42 37.60 11.13
C THR A 23 3.33 37.43 9.60
N ASP A 24 2.70 38.43 8.97
CA ASP A 24 2.13 38.51 7.61
C ASP A 24 3.06 39.06 6.50
N ALA A 25 2.49 39.07 5.27
CA ALA A 25 2.80 39.88 4.06
C ALA A 25 3.71 39.20 3.00
N SER A 26 3.56 39.32 1.67
CA SER A 26 2.68 40.11 0.77
C SER A 26 2.83 39.62 -0.70
N LYS A 27 1.84 39.95 -1.56
CA LYS A 27 1.74 39.85 -3.05
C LYS A 27 2.89 40.61 -3.79
N PRO A 28 3.21 40.40 -5.12
CA PRO A 28 2.25 40.60 -6.24
C PRO A 28 2.48 39.94 -7.65
N THR A 29 1.42 40.00 -8.47
CA THR A 29 1.26 40.24 -9.94
C THR A 29 1.75 39.30 -11.06
N ALA A 30 0.86 39.13 -12.07
CA ALA A 30 0.97 38.46 -13.39
C ALA A 30 1.55 39.41 -14.48
N PRO A 31 1.81 39.02 -15.76
CA PRO A 31 0.80 38.55 -16.75
C PRO A 31 1.31 37.59 -17.89
N GLY A 32 0.41 37.19 -18.81
CA GLY A 32 0.75 36.98 -20.23
C GLY A 32 0.30 35.67 -20.87
N ALA A 33 -0.53 35.75 -21.93
CA ALA A 33 -1.16 34.65 -22.64
C ALA A 33 -0.40 34.18 -23.92
N SER A 34 -0.83 33.01 -24.40
CA SER A 34 -0.38 32.09 -25.47
C SER A 34 -0.15 32.66 -26.89
N PRO A 35 0.32 31.84 -27.86
CA PRO A 35 -0.61 31.01 -28.64
C PRO A 35 -0.14 29.58 -28.99
N THR A 36 -1.14 28.81 -29.41
CA THR A 36 -1.25 27.40 -29.82
C THR A 36 -0.59 27.04 -31.15
N GLU A 37 -0.20 25.78 -31.31
CA GLU A 37 -0.27 25.06 -32.60
C GLU A 37 -0.39 23.54 -32.39
N ALA A 38 -1.33 22.92 -33.09
CA ALA A 38 -1.65 21.50 -33.08
C ALA A 38 -1.07 20.83 -34.33
N VAL A 39 -0.49 19.63 -34.20
CA VAL A 39 -0.09 18.80 -35.34
C VAL A 39 -0.57 17.37 -35.12
N SER A 40 -1.50 16.96 -35.98
CA SER A 40 -1.99 15.60 -36.17
C SER A 40 -1.02 14.79 -37.02
N ALA A 41 -0.68 13.56 -36.61
CA ALA A 41 0.05 12.60 -37.43
C ALA A 41 -0.81 11.35 -37.66
N GLU A 42 -1.12 11.08 -38.94
CA GLU A 42 -1.82 9.91 -39.44
C GLU A 42 -0.97 8.63 -39.32
N ARG A 43 -1.62 7.50 -39.00
CA ARG A 43 -1.02 6.16 -38.93
C ARG A 43 -1.00 5.51 -40.32
N ALA A 44 0.16 4.96 -40.70
CA ALA A 44 0.31 4.08 -41.85
C ALA A 44 -0.25 2.66 -41.57
N PRO A 45 -0.71 1.91 -42.60
CA PRO A 45 -1.37 0.62 -42.42
C PRO A 45 -0.38 -0.51 -42.13
N VAL A 46 -0.77 -1.43 -41.24
CA VAL A 46 -0.02 -2.65 -40.89
C VAL A 46 -0.38 -3.76 -41.90
N VAL A 47 0.64 -4.36 -42.50
CA VAL A 47 0.53 -5.52 -43.39
C VAL A 47 0.49 -6.80 -42.53
N GLU A 48 -0.56 -7.63 -42.68
CA GLU A 48 -0.69 -8.93 -42.02
C GLU A 48 0.35 -9.94 -42.56
N GLY A 49 1.35 -10.27 -41.73
CA GLY A 49 2.27 -11.36 -41.98
C GLY A 49 1.76 -12.68 -41.38
N GLN A 50 1.73 -13.74 -42.18
CA GLN A 50 1.36 -15.10 -41.78
C GLN A 50 2.30 -15.64 -40.68
N ARG A 51 1.74 -16.21 -39.61
CA ARG A 51 2.50 -16.94 -38.58
C ARG A 51 3.07 -18.24 -39.19
N PRO A 52 4.36 -18.56 -38.97
CA PRO A 52 4.90 -19.86 -39.35
C PRO A 52 4.33 -20.98 -38.45
N ALA A 53 3.99 -22.11 -39.08
CA ALA A 53 3.44 -23.29 -38.42
C ALA A 53 4.54 -24.06 -37.66
N ILE A 54 4.18 -24.59 -36.48
CA ILE A 54 5.03 -25.42 -35.62
C ILE A 54 4.96 -26.89 -36.11
N PRO A 55 6.08 -27.59 -36.34
CA PRO A 55 6.08 -29.03 -36.66
C PRO A 55 5.75 -29.90 -35.43
N PRO A 56 5.17 -31.10 -35.61
CA PRO A 56 4.63 -31.89 -34.50
C PRO A 56 5.70 -32.65 -33.69
N ASP A 57 5.52 -32.57 -32.37
CA ASP A 57 6.09 -33.28 -31.22
C ASP A 57 7.21 -34.31 -31.45
N GLU A 58 8.43 -33.90 -31.13
CA GLU A 58 9.53 -34.81 -30.80
C GLU A 58 9.51 -35.09 -29.29
N LYS A 59 9.32 -36.37 -28.91
CA LYS A 59 9.22 -36.81 -27.51
C LYS A 59 10.55 -36.62 -26.78
N VAL A 60 10.61 -35.63 -25.90
CA VAL A 60 11.71 -35.46 -24.94
C VAL A 60 11.58 -36.54 -23.84
N PRO A 61 12.63 -37.32 -23.56
CA PRO A 61 12.58 -38.35 -22.53
C PRO A 61 12.52 -37.72 -21.13
N THR A 62 11.44 -38.00 -20.40
CA THR A 62 11.28 -37.67 -18.98
C THR A 62 12.18 -38.56 -18.13
N THR A 63 13.36 -38.08 -17.78
CA THR A 63 14.00 -38.48 -16.51
C THR A 63 13.34 -37.70 -15.39
N ALA A 64 12.48 -38.37 -14.63
CA ALA A 64 11.98 -37.88 -13.36
C ALA A 64 13.16 -37.77 -12.38
N GLN A 65 13.75 -36.59 -12.30
CA GLN A 65 14.55 -36.21 -11.14
C GLN A 65 13.56 -35.78 -10.06
N SER A 66 13.43 -36.61 -9.03
CA SER A 66 12.79 -36.20 -7.79
C SER A 66 13.67 -35.15 -7.14
N ASP A 67 13.39 -33.88 -7.40
CA ASP A 67 14.03 -32.80 -6.66
C ASP A 67 13.63 -32.95 -5.20
N ARG A 68 14.58 -33.44 -4.40
CA ARG A 68 14.52 -33.31 -2.95
C ARG A 68 14.36 -31.82 -2.70
N LYS A 69 13.24 -31.38 -2.13
CA LYS A 69 13.11 -30.04 -1.55
C LYS A 69 14.38 -29.80 -0.76
N GLU A 70 15.21 -28.90 -1.24
CA GLU A 70 16.42 -28.49 -0.57
C GLU A 70 15.94 -27.91 0.76
N VAL A 71 16.16 -28.64 1.85
CA VAL A 71 15.84 -28.15 3.19
C VAL A 71 16.88 -27.09 3.49
N LYS A 72 16.61 -25.86 3.03
CA LYS A 72 17.36 -24.67 3.42
C LYS A 72 17.33 -24.62 4.95
N PRO A 73 18.47 -24.40 5.62
CA PRO A 73 18.54 -24.35 7.07
C PRO A 73 17.54 -23.30 7.56
N VAL A 74 16.60 -23.74 8.41
CA VAL A 74 15.48 -22.94 8.88
C VAL A 74 16.06 -21.77 9.69
N SER A 75 16.20 -20.61 9.05
CA SER A 75 16.26 -19.35 9.79
C SER A 75 14.91 -19.19 10.51
N ASP A 76 14.89 -18.51 11.65
CA ASP A 76 13.67 -18.26 12.45
C ASP A 76 12.76 -17.23 11.74
N LYS A 77 12.27 -17.59 10.56
CA LYS A 77 11.45 -16.76 9.67
C LYS A 77 10.08 -16.50 10.27
N ILE A 78 9.48 -15.39 9.86
CA ILE A 78 8.04 -15.18 10.06
C ILE A 78 7.28 -15.85 8.93
N THR A 79 6.06 -16.29 9.22
CA THR A 79 5.13 -16.79 8.20
C THR A 79 4.31 -15.62 7.65
N ALA A 80 4.29 -15.45 6.34
CA ALA A 80 3.45 -14.44 5.70
C ALA A 80 2.69 -15.02 4.51
N GLY A 81 1.59 -14.39 4.15
CA GLY A 81 0.85 -14.74 2.95
C GLY A 81 0.13 -13.55 2.33
N HIS A 82 -0.20 -13.72 1.07
CA HIS A 82 -0.94 -12.78 0.25
C HIS A 82 -2.37 -13.28 0.07
N VAL A 83 -3.32 -12.43 0.45
CA VAL A 83 -4.75 -12.71 0.29
C VAL A 83 -5.31 -11.73 -0.74
N HIS A 84 -5.79 -12.28 -1.84
CA HIS A 84 -6.40 -11.53 -2.93
C HIS A 84 -7.92 -11.47 -2.75
N MET A 85 -8.46 -10.29 -2.43
CA MET A 85 -9.91 -10.06 -2.42
C MET A 85 -10.37 -9.56 -3.80
N SER A 86 -11.26 -8.56 -3.87
CA SER A 86 -11.56 -7.88 -5.15
C SER A 86 -10.47 -6.87 -5.49
N GLY A 87 -9.28 -7.39 -5.81
CA GLY A 87 -8.07 -6.65 -6.19
C GLY A 87 -7.82 -6.69 -7.70
N CYS A 88 -6.69 -6.11 -8.13
CA CYS A 88 -6.22 -6.19 -9.52
C CYS A 88 -4.87 -6.89 -9.66
N THR A 89 -4.34 -7.47 -8.58
CA THR A 89 -2.99 -8.08 -8.52
C THR A 89 -1.85 -7.08 -8.69
N GLY A 90 -2.16 -5.79 -8.91
CA GLY A 90 -1.16 -4.73 -9.01
C GLY A 90 -0.38 -4.49 -7.73
N CYS A 91 -0.92 -4.82 -6.55
CA CYS A 91 -0.15 -4.72 -5.32
C CYS A 91 0.82 -5.89 -5.18
N GLU A 92 0.41 -7.10 -5.60
CA GLU A 92 1.30 -8.26 -5.67
C GLU A 92 2.44 -8.04 -6.67
N VAL A 93 2.16 -7.47 -7.84
CA VAL A 93 3.20 -7.04 -8.79
C VAL A 93 4.16 -6.04 -8.12
N ALA A 94 3.65 -5.09 -7.32
CA ALA A 94 4.52 -4.17 -6.57
C ALA A 94 5.36 -4.87 -5.48
N ILE A 95 4.94 -6.03 -4.96
CA ILE A 95 5.79 -6.89 -4.13
C ILE A 95 6.92 -7.47 -4.99
N ALA A 96 6.57 -8.06 -6.14
CA ALA A 96 7.51 -8.67 -7.09
C ALA A 96 8.54 -7.66 -7.65
N ASP A 97 8.15 -6.41 -7.82
CA ASP A 97 9.01 -5.30 -8.27
C ASP A 97 10.09 -4.88 -7.24
N ASN A 98 10.23 -5.61 -6.12
CA ASN A 98 11.44 -5.56 -5.30
C ASN A 98 12.60 -6.39 -5.89
N TYR A 99 12.37 -7.10 -7.00
CA TYR A 99 13.37 -7.87 -7.75
C TYR A 99 14.19 -8.80 -6.84
N GLU A 100 15.52 -8.73 -6.86
CA GLU A 100 16.41 -9.52 -6.00
C GLU A 100 16.11 -9.34 -4.51
N GLY A 101 15.63 -8.16 -4.11
CA GLY A 101 15.21 -7.90 -2.74
C GLY A 101 14.08 -8.81 -2.27
N LEU A 102 13.14 -9.18 -3.14
CA LEU A 102 12.11 -10.16 -2.81
C LEU A 102 12.72 -11.53 -2.52
N LEU A 103 13.69 -11.96 -3.33
CA LEU A 103 14.39 -13.24 -3.12
C LEU A 103 15.13 -13.22 -1.77
N THR A 104 15.80 -12.12 -1.44
CA THR A 104 16.44 -11.94 -0.12
C THR A 104 15.43 -12.02 1.03
N LEU A 105 14.24 -11.40 0.88
CA LEU A 105 13.17 -11.48 1.88
C LEU A 105 12.72 -12.92 2.10
N LEU A 106 12.44 -13.64 1.01
CA LEU A 106 11.98 -15.03 1.04
C LEU A 106 13.06 -15.99 1.55
N ASP A 107 14.33 -15.74 1.24
CA ASP A 107 15.44 -16.60 1.66
C ASP A 107 15.79 -16.42 3.14
N ARG A 108 15.72 -15.20 3.68
CA ARG A 108 16.24 -14.89 5.02
C ARG A 108 15.17 -14.68 6.08
N TYR A 109 14.05 -14.03 5.75
CA TYR A 109 13.16 -13.43 6.76
C TYR A 109 11.73 -13.98 6.75
N VAL A 110 11.20 -14.34 5.58
CA VAL A 110 9.79 -14.67 5.40
C VAL A 110 9.63 -16.04 4.77
N ASP A 111 8.81 -16.90 5.38
CA ASP A 111 8.26 -18.08 4.75
C ASP A 111 6.89 -17.74 4.16
N TRP A 112 6.75 -17.89 2.85
CA TRP A 112 5.55 -17.48 2.10
C TRP A 112 4.57 -18.65 2.03
N VAL A 113 3.61 -18.67 2.96
CA VAL A 113 2.79 -19.85 3.24
C VAL A 113 1.47 -19.88 2.48
N TYR A 114 1.02 -18.74 1.96
CA TYR A 114 -0.24 -18.64 1.22
C TYR A 114 -0.18 -17.56 0.15
N ASP A 115 -0.48 -17.95 -1.08
CA ASP A 115 -0.59 -17.06 -2.23
C ASP A 115 -1.21 -17.84 -3.39
N LEU A 116 -2.42 -17.48 -3.83
CA LEU A 116 -3.08 -18.20 -4.91
C LEU A 116 -2.44 -17.93 -6.29
N THR A 117 -1.70 -16.83 -6.44
CA THR A 117 -1.02 -16.47 -7.68
C THR A 117 0.30 -17.24 -7.81
N LEU A 118 1.03 -17.42 -6.69
CA LEU A 118 2.39 -17.96 -6.68
C LEU A 118 2.52 -19.38 -6.10
N ALA A 119 1.52 -19.89 -5.38
CA ALA A 119 1.59 -21.17 -4.67
C ALA A 119 0.32 -22.03 -4.81
N ASP A 120 0.46 -23.33 -4.54
CA ASP A 120 -0.62 -24.31 -4.68
C ASP A 120 -1.44 -24.54 -3.41
N VAL A 121 -1.18 -23.79 -2.33
CA VAL A 121 -1.99 -23.84 -1.10
C VAL A 121 -3.35 -23.22 -1.39
N ARG A 122 -4.43 -23.99 -1.21
CA ARG A 122 -5.79 -23.60 -1.64
C ARG A 122 -6.67 -22.96 -0.57
N HIS A 123 -6.26 -23.02 0.69
CA HIS A 123 -7.03 -22.50 1.81
C HIS A 123 -6.12 -21.71 2.73
N ILE A 124 -6.68 -20.66 3.34
CA ILE A 124 -5.95 -19.71 4.19
C ILE A 124 -5.38 -20.46 5.41
N PRO A 125 -4.05 -20.53 5.59
CA PRO A 125 -3.42 -21.13 6.77
C PRO A 125 -3.28 -20.10 7.89
N GLU A 126 -2.73 -20.53 9.05
CA GLU A 126 -2.27 -19.58 10.07
C GLU A 126 -1.05 -18.80 9.59
N MET A 127 -1.00 -17.49 9.89
CA MET A 127 0.06 -16.59 9.44
C MET A 127 0.47 -15.59 10.54
N ASP A 128 1.74 -15.23 10.58
CA ASP A 128 2.18 -14.08 11.38
C ASP A 128 1.72 -12.76 10.74
N VAL A 129 1.82 -12.65 9.42
CA VAL A 129 1.45 -11.45 8.66
C VAL A 129 0.61 -11.81 7.43
N ALA A 130 -0.61 -11.27 7.34
CA ALA A 130 -1.45 -11.32 6.14
C ALA A 130 -1.36 -9.98 5.38
N LEU A 131 -0.87 -10.04 4.15
CA LEU A 131 -0.93 -8.95 3.19
C LEU A 131 -2.21 -9.09 2.37
N VAL A 132 -3.21 -8.27 2.68
CA VAL A 132 -4.54 -8.36 2.05
C VAL A 132 -4.68 -7.25 1.02
N GLU A 133 -4.82 -7.62 -0.26
CA GLU A 133 -5.14 -6.65 -1.31
C GLU A 133 -6.61 -6.71 -1.73
N GLY A 134 -7.09 -5.62 -2.33
CA GLY A 134 -8.45 -5.53 -2.83
C GLY A 134 -9.49 -5.16 -1.78
N SER A 135 -10.64 -4.69 -2.26
CA SER A 135 -11.83 -4.45 -1.41
C SER A 135 -12.65 -5.73 -1.27
N VAL A 136 -13.66 -5.74 -0.40
CA VAL A 136 -14.56 -6.88 -0.23
C VAL A 136 -15.90 -6.59 -0.89
N CYS A 137 -16.36 -7.48 -1.78
CA CYS A 137 -17.73 -7.46 -2.27
C CYS A 137 -18.65 -8.05 -1.20
N ILE A 138 -19.59 -7.26 -0.66
CA ILE A 138 -20.50 -7.77 0.40
C ILE A 138 -21.56 -8.71 -0.15
N ASN A 139 -21.76 -8.73 -1.47
CA ASN A 139 -22.71 -9.62 -2.14
C ASN A 139 -22.10 -10.99 -2.47
N ASP A 140 -20.78 -11.14 -2.37
CA ASP A 140 -20.09 -12.41 -2.55
C ASP A 140 -19.81 -13.05 -1.19
N HIS A 141 -20.49 -14.16 -0.90
CA HIS A 141 -20.40 -14.83 0.40
C HIS A 141 -18.99 -15.32 0.71
N LEU A 142 -18.29 -15.86 -0.29
CA LEU A 142 -16.94 -16.40 -0.10
C LEU A 142 -15.95 -15.29 0.27
N SER A 143 -15.99 -14.14 -0.43
CA SER A 143 -15.17 -12.98 -0.08
C SER A 143 -15.37 -12.50 1.37
N VAL A 144 -16.61 -12.53 1.88
CA VAL A 144 -16.90 -12.12 3.27
C VAL A 144 -16.40 -13.16 4.28
N GLU A 145 -16.47 -14.44 3.95
CA GLU A 145 -15.95 -15.53 4.79
C GLU A 145 -14.41 -15.51 4.83
N GLU A 146 -13.75 -15.42 3.67
CA GLU A 146 -12.29 -15.42 3.55
C GLU A 146 -11.63 -14.24 4.26
N ILE A 147 -12.22 -13.03 4.22
CA ILE A 147 -11.65 -11.89 4.93
C ILE A 147 -11.76 -12.04 6.45
N ARG A 148 -12.85 -12.65 6.95
CA ARG A 148 -13.01 -12.96 8.38
C ARG A 148 -12.06 -14.06 8.82
N GLU A 149 -11.96 -15.12 8.04
CA GLU A 149 -11.01 -16.20 8.26
C GLU A 149 -9.56 -15.69 8.26
N THR A 150 -9.22 -14.77 7.35
CA THR A 150 -7.92 -14.09 7.31
C THR A 150 -7.62 -13.40 8.64
N ARG A 151 -8.59 -12.66 9.20
CA ARG A 151 -8.41 -11.98 10.49
C ARG A 151 -8.23 -12.98 11.64
N GLU A 152 -9.00 -14.06 11.65
CA GLU A 152 -8.92 -15.11 12.68
C GLU A 152 -7.58 -15.85 12.66
N LYS A 153 -7.05 -16.13 11.45
CA LYS A 153 -5.83 -16.91 11.25
C LYS A 153 -4.55 -16.08 11.22
N SER A 154 -4.63 -14.76 11.28
CA SER A 154 -3.46 -13.88 11.17
C SER A 154 -3.20 -13.10 12.46
N LYS A 155 -1.93 -13.03 12.88
CA LYS A 155 -1.55 -12.18 14.03
C LYS A 155 -1.57 -10.70 13.65
N ILE A 156 -1.04 -10.35 12.48
CA ILE A 156 -1.03 -8.99 11.92
C ILE A 156 -1.74 -9.01 10.58
N VAL A 157 -2.73 -8.13 10.39
CA VAL A 157 -3.38 -7.90 9.09
C VAL A 157 -2.96 -6.54 8.55
N VAL A 158 -2.47 -6.56 7.31
CA VAL A 158 -2.03 -5.38 6.58
C VAL A 158 -2.98 -5.15 5.41
N ALA A 159 -3.63 -3.98 5.36
CA ALA A 159 -4.34 -3.53 4.17
C ALA A 159 -3.31 -3.09 3.12
N LEU A 160 -3.07 -3.92 2.11
CA LEU A 160 -2.13 -3.68 1.04
C LEU A 160 -2.81 -2.96 -0.13
N GLY A 161 -2.42 -1.72 -0.36
CA GLY A 161 -2.92 -0.88 -1.44
C GLY A 161 -4.25 -0.18 -1.11
N ALA A 162 -4.59 0.79 -1.95
CA ALA A 162 -5.72 1.68 -1.72
C ALA A 162 -7.08 0.96 -1.76
N CYS A 163 -7.22 -0.13 -2.53
CA CYS A 163 -8.48 -0.90 -2.55
C CYS A 163 -8.77 -1.51 -1.18
N ALA A 164 -7.79 -2.12 -0.53
CA ALA A 164 -7.94 -2.67 0.81
C ALA A 164 -8.10 -1.55 1.86
N CYS A 165 -7.32 -0.48 1.75
CA CYS A 165 -7.34 0.62 2.72
C CYS A 165 -8.65 1.43 2.70
N SER A 166 -9.14 1.80 1.50
CA SER A 166 -10.18 2.81 1.32
C SER A 166 -11.22 2.49 0.22
N GLY A 167 -11.15 1.31 -0.40
CA GLY A 167 -11.99 0.90 -1.53
C GLY A 167 -11.51 1.40 -2.90
N ASN A 168 -10.85 2.56 -2.98
CA ASN A 168 -10.30 3.09 -4.24
C ASN A 168 -11.35 3.08 -5.38
N ILE A 169 -11.04 2.52 -6.56
CA ILE A 169 -11.96 2.49 -7.71
C ILE A 169 -13.24 1.69 -7.46
N THR A 170 -13.25 0.73 -6.52
CA THR A 170 -14.47 -0.04 -6.23
C THR A 170 -15.50 0.78 -5.45
N ARG A 171 -15.12 1.95 -4.92
CA ARG A 171 -16.08 2.96 -4.43
C ARG A 171 -17.04 3.48 -5.51
N PHE A 172 -16.72 3.28 -6.79
CA PHE A 172 -17.58 3.63 -7.92
C PHE A 172 -18.43 2.46 -8.42
N ALA A 173 -18.25 1.25 -7.87
CA ALA A 173 -19.08 0.11 -8.22
C ALA A 173 -20.54 0.36 -7.83
N ARG A 174 -21.45 -0.08 -8.71
CA ARG A 174 -22.90 0.12 -8.55
C ARG A 174 -23.74 -1.02 -9.13
N GLY A 175 -23.11 -2.18 -9.34
CA GLY A 175 -23.77 -3.37 -9.89
C GLY A 175 -24.27 -3.20 -11.31
N GLY A 176 -25.20 -4.08 -11.70
CA GLY A 176 -25.87 -4.08 -12.99
C GLY A 176 -25.07 -4.68 -14.16
N GLN A 177 -23.83 -5.11 -13.93
CA GLN A 177 -22.98 -5.75 -14.95
C GLN A 177 -23.09 -7.28 -14.91
N GLN A 178 -23.22 -7.90 -16.08
CA GLN A 178 -23.28 -9.36 -16.23
C GLN A 178 -21.94 -10.03 -15.87
N ASN A 179 -21.89 -11.28 -15.38
CA ASN A 179 -22.99 -12.21 -15.11
C ASN A 179 -23.54 -12.13 -13.67
N GLN A 180 -23.01 -11.23 -12.85
CA GLN A 180 -23.43 -11.05 -11.46
C GLN A 180 -23.91 -9.61 -11.24
N PRO A 181 -25.08 -9.22 -11.79
CA PRO A 181 -25.57 -7.85 -11.68
C PRO A 181 -25.80 -7.40 -10.22
N GLN A 182 -25.96 -8.35 -9.30
CA GLN A 182 -26.09 -8.10 -7.87
C GLN A 182 -24.76 -7.82 -7.15
N HIS A 183 -23.60 -8.00 -7.78
CA HIS A 183 -22.30 -7.62 -7.21
C HIS A 183 -22.15 -6.10 -7.29
N GLU A 184 -22.81 -5.41 -6.36
CA GLU A 184 -22.98 -3.97 -6.38
C GLU A 184 -22.07 -3.26 -5.39
N SER A 185 -21.95 -3.82 -4.19
CA SER A 185 -21.41 -3.10 -3.04
C SER A 185 -20.04 -3.61 -2.64
N TYR A 186 -19.05 -2.70 -2.61
CA TYR A 186 -17.67 -2.99 -2.24
C TYR A 186 -17.22 -2.05 -1.12
N VAL A 187 -16.56 -2.64 -0.10
CA VAL A 187 -16.09 -1.92 1.09
C VAL A 187 -14.61 -2.17 1.34
N ALA A 188 -13.95 -1.24 2.03
CA ALA A 188 -12.57 -1.46 2.47
C ALA A 188 -12.55 -2.61 3.50
N ILE A 189 -11.42 -3.32 3.62
CA ILE A 189 -11.38 -4.47 4.54
C ILE A 189 -11.58 -4.03 6.00
N GLY A 190 -11.16 -2.81 6.35
CA GLY A 190 -11.36 -2.19 7.67
C GLY A 190 -12.81 -1.92 8.03
N ASP A 191 -13.74 -1.96 7.06
CA ASP A 191 -15.18 -1.84 7.32
C ASP A 191 -15.77 -3.19 7.83
N LEU A 192 -15.03 -4.31 7.71
CA LEU A 192 -15.48 -5.66 8.08
C LEU A 192 -14.63 -6.33 9.17
N ILE A 193 -13.33 -6.03 9.22
CA ILE A 193 -12.37 -6.62 10.18
C ILE A 193 -11.44 -5.56 10.75
N ASP A 194 -10.86 -5.83 11.92
CA ASP A 194 -9.79 -5.00 12.49
C ASP A 194 -8.50 -5.14 11.69
N VAL A 195 -7.97 -4.02 11.21
CA VAL A 195 -6.71 -3.95 10.46
C VAL A 195 -5.63 -3.29 11.30
N ASP A 196 -4.44 -3.89 11.32
CA ASP A 196 -3.32 -3.42 12.14
C ASP A 196 -2.51 -2.31 11.45
N VAL A 197 -2.24 -2.48 10.15
CA VAL A 197 -1.34 -1.61 9.37
C VAL A 197 -1.95 -1.30 8.01
N TYR A 198 -1.89 -0.04 7.57
CA TYR A 198 -2.26 0.35 6.20
C TYR A 198 -1.01 0.61 5.35
N ILE A 199 -0.98 0.05 4.14
CA ILE A 199 -0.01 0.43 3.09
C ILE A 199 -0.80 1.11 1.96
N PRO A 200 -1.01 2.43 2.03
CA PRO A 200 -1.78 3.14 1.01
C PRO A 200 -1.00 3.29 -0.30
N GLY A 201 -1.72 3.36 -1.43
CA GLY A 201 -1.15 3.59 -2.76
C GLY A 201 -1.86 2.79 -3.84
N CYS A 202 -1.80 3.27 -5.10
CA CYS A 202 -2.41 2.61 -6.25
C CYS A 202 -1.54 2.82 -7.51
N ALA A 203 -0.51 2.01 -7.74
CA ALA A 203 -0.02 0.93 -6.87
C ALA A 203 0.73 1.48 -5.63
N PRO A 204 0.80 0.73 -4.51
CA PRO A 204 1.74 1.01 -3.43
C PRO A 204 3.19 0.93 -3.93
N THR A 205 4.10 1.71 -3.34
CA THR A 205 5.50 1.67 -3.77
C THR A 205 6.18 0.39 -3.28
N PRO A 206 6.97 -0.31 -4.13
CA PRO A 206 7.68 -1.53 -3.75
C PRO A 206 8.51 -1.36 -2.48
N GLN A 207 9.17 -0.21 -2.34
CA GLN A 207 10.03 0.11 -1.19
C GLN A 207 9.23 0.22 0.11
N LEU A 208 8.02 0.79 0.09
CA LEU A 208 7.19 0.86 1.29
C LEU A 208 6.77 -0.54 1.73
N ILE A 209 6.39 -1.40 0.78
CA ILE A 209 6.02 -2.79 1.08
C ILE A 209 7.20 -3.54 1.70
N ARG A 210 8.38 -3.48 1.08
CA ARG A 210 9.62 -4.05 1.61
C ARG A 210 9.92 -3.57 3.02
N ASN A 211 9.87 -2.26 3.24
CA ASN A 211 10.20 -1.68 4.55
C ASN A 211 9.22 -2.14 5.63
N VAL A 212 7.92 -2.28 5.30
CA VAL A 212 6.92 -2.83 6.23
C VAL A 212 7.18 -4.31 6.51
N CYS A 213 7.53 -5.12 5.50
CA CYS A 213 7.89 -6.52 5.71
C CYS A 213 9.11 -6.68 6.62
N VAL A 214 10.17 -5.89 6.40
CA VAL A 214 11.37 -5.88 7.27
C VAL A 214 11.01 -5.41 8.68
N ALA A 215 10.24 -4.34 8.82
CA ALA A 215 9.80 -3.86 10.13
C ALA A 215 8.93 -4.89 10.86
N ALA A 216 8.04 -5.61 10.17
CA ALA A 216 7.23 -6.67 10.76
C ALA A 216 8.11 -7.83 11.26
N TYR A 217 9.12 -8.23 10.49
CA TYR A 217 10.11 -9.23 10.94
C TYR A 217 10.85 -8.75 12.20
N LEU A 218 11.38 -7.52 12.20
CA LEU A 218 12.10 -6.96 13.34
C LEU A 218 11.20 -6.84 14.59
N LEU A 219 9.92 -6.50 14.41
CA LEU A 219 8.96 -6.40 15.51
C LEU A 219 8.71 -7.77 16.18
N LEU A 220 8.71 -8.85 15.40
CA LEU A 220 8.41 -10.20 15.90
C LEU A 220 9.65 -10.95 16.39
N LYS A 221 10.79 -10.78 15.70
CA LYS A 221 12.01 -11.59 15.88
C LYS A 221 13.24 -10.79 16.30
N GLY A 222 13.19 -9.46 16.24
CA GLY A 222 14.32 -8.60 16.60
C GLY A 222 14.59 -8.51 18.11
N ASN A 223 15.73 -7.88 18.44
CA ASN A 223 16.05 -7.46 19.80
C ASN A 223 15.17 -6.27 20.24
N ASP A 224 15.26 -5.87 21.51
CA ASP A 224 14.36 -4.84 22.06
C ASP A 224 14.49 -3.47 21.37
N ASP A 225 15.71 -3.10 20.95
CA ASP A 225 15.96 -1.85 20.23
C ASP A 225 15.38 -1.89 18.81
N GLN A 226 15.55 -3.01 18.11
CA GLN A 226 14.96 -3.25 16.78
C GLN A 226 13.44 -3.27 16.83
N LYS A 227 12.85 -3.84 17.88
CA LYS A 227 11.40 -3.83 18.12
C LYS A 227 10.89 -2.42 18.37
N ALA A 228 11.62 -1.63 19.16
CA ALA A 228 11.27 -0.23 19.41
C ALA A 228 11.32 0.59 18.11
N LEU A 229 12.35 0.40 17.29
CA LEU A 229 12.48 1.05 15.99
C LEU A 229 11.35 0.65 15.03
N ALA A 230 11.09 -0.64 14.89
CA ALA A 230 10.01 -1.16 14.04
C ALA A 230 8.64 -0.64 14.49
N GLY A 231 8.39 -0.61 15.80
CA GLY A 231 7.17 -0.03 16.36
C GLY A 231 7.04 1.45 16.05
N ALA A 232 8.12 2.23 16.15
CA ALA A 232 8.11 3.64 15.80
C ALA A 232 7.87 3.86 14.30
N TYR A 233 8.49 3.06 13.44
CA TYR A 233 8.33 3.12 11.98
C TYR A 233 6.91 2.77 11.53
N LEU A 234 6.30 1.73 12.12
CA LEU A 234 4.95 1.27 11.76
C LEU A 234 3.86 2.15 12.35
N LYS A 235 4.13 2.89 13.43
CA LYS A 235 3.13 3.69 14.16
C LYS A 235 2.29 4.63 13.27
N PRO A 236 2.85 5.39 12.30
CA PRO A 236 2.02 6.21 11.42
C PRO A 236 1.09 5.39 10.53
N LEU A 237 1.55 4.26 10.02
CA LEU A 237 0.75 3.35 9.18
C LEU A 237 -0.38 2.68 9.99
N MET A 238 -0.12 2.41 11.27
CA MET A 238 -1.13 1.94 12.22
C MET A 238 -2.13 3.04 12.60
N ALA A 239 -1.68 4.29 12.73
CA ALA A 239 -2.55 5.43 13.06
C ALA A 239 -3.55 5.70 11.92
N VAL A 240 -3.08 5.66 10.68
CA VAL A 240 -3.94 5.78 9.49
C VAL A 240 -5.00 4.66 9.43
N ALA A 241 -4.64 3.44 9.82
CA ALA A 241 -5.58 2.31 9.92
C ALA A 241 -6.69 2.59 10.96
N LYS A 242 -6.39 3.35 12.02
CA LYS A 242 -7.32 3.68 13.12
C LYS A 242 -8.00 5.05 12.99
N CYS A 243 -8.02 5.64 11.79
CA CYS A 243 -8.60 6.96 11.53
C CYS A 243 -7.93 8.12 12.31
N ASP A 244 -6.63 8.03 12.62
CA ASP A 244 -5.90 9.06 13.37
C ASP A 244 -4.81 9.71 12.48
N PRO A 245 -4.88 11.02 12.17
CA PRO A 245 -5.83 12.03 12.67
C PRO A 245 -7.20 12.06 11.94
N ALA A 246 -8.28 12.08 12.73
CA ALA A 246 -9.65 12.27 12.22
C ALA A 246 -9.81 13.70 11.63
N PRO A 247 -10.64 13.91 10.58
CA PRO A 247 -11.61 12.99 9.97
C PRO A 247 -11.05 12.17 8.79
N THR A 248 -9.72 12.08 8.67
CA THR A 248 -9.02 11.49 7.52
C THR A 248 -8.34 10.19 7.91
N GLY A 249 -8.86 9.06 7.43
CA GLY A 249 -8.39 7.71 7.78
C GLY A 249 -9.57 6.81 8.14
N CYS A 250 -9.37 5.50 7.97
CA CYS A 250 -10.34 4.39 7.91
C CYS A 250 -11.45 4.47 6.85
N GLY A 251 -11.49 3.46 6.00
CA GLY A 251 -12.57 3.19 5.04
C GLY A 251 -12.67 4.18 3.87
N HIS A 252 -12.33 5.45 4.02
CA HIS A 252 -12.50 6.47 2.98
C HIS A 252 -11.21 7.21 2.68
N ALA A 253 -11.00 7.54 1.41
CA ALA A 253 -9.96 8.48 1.01
C ALA A 253 -10.36 9.24 -0.26
N CYS A 254 -9.94 10.49 -0.38
CA CYS A 254 -10.23 11.34 -1.52
C CYS A 254 -9.20 12.48 -1.65
N GLY A 255 -9.06 13.07 -2.83
CA GLY A 255 -8.32 14.34 -2.97
C GLY A 255 -8.85 15.44 -2.03
N CYS A 256 -10.14 15.39 -1.69
CA CYS A 256 -10.77 16.29 -0.72
C CYS A 256 -10.14 16.23 0.69
N ASP A 257 -9.44 15.15 1.04
CA ASP A 257 -8.74 15.02 2.33
C ASP A 257 -7.69 16.12 2.50
N LEU A 258 -7.08 16.59 1.41
CA LEU A 258 -6.18 17.74 1.43
C LEU A 258 -6.90 19.03 1.82
N ILE A 259 -8.16 19.18 1.41
CA ILE A 259 -8.96 20.36 1.76
C ILE A 259 -9.30 20.30 3.23
N VAL A 260 -9.95 19.23 3.69
CA VAL A 260 -10.48 19.13 5.06
C VAL A 260 -9.40 18.91 6.12
N GLY A 261 -8.38 18.11 5.82
CA GLY A 261 -7.33 17.71 6.76
C GLY A 261 -6.06 18.54 6.71
N VAL A 262 -5.84 19.37 5.66
CA VAL A 262 -4.60 20.15 5.53
C VAL A 262 -4.85 21.64 5.26
N ILE A 263 -5.63 21.99 4.24
CA ILE A 263 -5.83 23.38 3.83
C ILE A 263 -6.71 24.11 4.85
N ASN A 264 -7.87 23.54 5.20
CA ASN A 264 -8.80 24.12 6.16
C ASN A 264 -8.21 24.19 7.57
N GLN A 265 -7.29 23.28 7.89
CA GLN A 265 -6.53 23.29 9.14
C GLN A 265 -5.40 24.34 9.15
N GLY A 266 -5.19 25.07 8.05
CA GLY A 266 -4.12 26.06 7.94
C GLY A 266 -2.71 25.46 7.87
N LEU A 267 -2.57 24.15 7.64
CA LEU A 267 -1.29 23.43 7.64
C LEU A 267 -0.60 23.45 6.27
N CYS A 268 -1.34 23.72 5.19
CA CYS A 268 -0.81 23.65 3.83
C CYS A 268 0.29 24.70 3.56
N MET A 269 1.50 24.21 3.31
CA MET A 269 2.71 24.99 3.00
C MET A 269 3.14 24.96 1.52
N ALA A 270 2.22 24.61 0.61
CA ALA A 270 2.44 24.71 -0.85
C ALA A 270 3.61 23.88 -1.45
N CYS A 271 4.06 22.80 -0.80
CA CYS A 271 5.24 22.04 -1.27
C CYS A 271 5.03 21.23 -2.57
N GLY A 272 3.79 20.93 -2.96
CA GLY A 272 3.48 20.18 -4.18
C GLY A 272 3.57 18.65 -4.08
N ALA A 273 3.92 18.07 -2.93
CA ALA A 273 4.01 16.61 -2.75
C ALA A 273 2.71 15.86 -3.11
N CYS A 274 1.55 16.46 -2.86
CA CYS A 274 0.25 15.91 -3.24
C CYS A 274 0.05 15.80 -4.76
N ALA A 275 0.56 16.78 -5.53
CA ALA A 275 0.49 16.75 -6.99
C ALA A 275 1.45 15.70 -7.57
N ALA A 276 2.66 15.60 -7.01
CA ALA A 276 3.66 14.62 -7.44
C ALA A 276 3.22 13.16 -7.18
N SER A 277 2.55 12.92 -6.05
CA SER A 277 2.11 11.57 -5.65
C SER A 277 0.81 11.10 -6.30
N CYS A 278 0.08 11.97 -6.99
CA CYS A 278 -1.20 11.60 -7.60
C CYS A 278 -0.98 10.74 -8.86
N PRO A 279 -1.39 9.45 -8.87
CA PRO A 279 -1.08 8.54 -9.98
C PRO A 279 -1.79 8.93 -11.28
N VAL A 280 -2.96 9.57 -11.15
CA VAL A 280 -3.80 10.00 -12.28
C VAL A 280 -3.65 11.49 -12.58
N ARG A 281 -2.71 12.21 -11.93
CA ARG A 281 -2.48 13.65 -12.11
C ARG A 281 -3.73 14.52 -11.95
N ALA A 282 -4.65 14.12 -11.07
CA ALA A 282 -5.87 14.87 -10.76
C ALA A 282 -5.62 16.15 -9.93
N ILE A 283 -4.36 16.45 -9.57
CA ILE A 283 -4.03 17.61 -8.72
C ILE A 283 -3.06 18.51 -9.46
N THR A 284 -3.43 19.78 -9.60
CA THR A 284 -2.59 20.86 -10.13
C THR A 284 -2.31 21.88 -9.03
N MET A 285 -1.18 22.59 -9.09
CA MET A 285 -0.87 23.66 -8.13
C MET A 285 -1.24 25.01 -8.74
N GLN A 286 -2.23 25.69 -8.16
CA GLN A 286 -2.67 27.03 -8.59
C GLN A 286 -2.41 28.03 -7.47
N TYR A 287 -1.62 29.07 -7.75
CA TYR A 287 -1.27 30.12 -6.78
C TYR A 287 -0.77 29.56 -5.43
N GLY A 288 0.00 28.46 -5.46
CA GLY A 288 0.53 27.82 -4.25
C GLY A 288 -0.47 26.97 -3.47
N LYS A 289 -1.65 26.66 -4.02
CA LYS A 289 -2.62 25.74 -3.41
C LYS A 289 -2.98 24.59 -4.37
N PRO A 290 -3.25 23.38 -3.85
CA PRO A 290 -3.68 22.27 -4.68
C PRO A 290 -5.11 22.51 -5.18
N ASN A 291 -5.30 22.40 -6.49
CA ASN A 291 -6.58 22.36 -7.17
C ASN A 291 -6.83 20.92 -7.64
N ILE A 292 -7.94 20.33 -7.19
CA ILE A 292 -8.24 18.90 -7.36
C ILE A 292 -9.36 18.74 -8.39
N ASP A 293 -9.07 18.04 -9.49
CA ASP A 293 -10.06 17.50 -10.40
C ASP A 293 -10.73 16.28 -9.75
N ARG A 294 -11.98 16.45 -9.35
CA ARG A 294 -12.74 15.43 -8.63
C ARG A 294 -13.29 14.33 -9.53
N GLU A 295 -13.42 14.60 -10.83
CA GLU A 295 -13.89 13.62 -11.82
C GLU A 295 -12.76 12.66 -12.20
N LEU A 296 -11.51 13.15 -12.21
CA LEU A 296 -10.34 12.30 -12.46
C LEU A 296 -9.87 11.54 -11.19
N CYS A 297 -10.25 12.01 -10.01
CA CYS A 297 -9.80 11.44 -8.73
C CYS A 297 -10.35 10.02 -8.49
N ILE A 298 -9.46 9.03 -8.44
CA ILE A 298 -9.81 7.61 -8.19
C ILE A 298 -9.97 7.21 -6.71
N LYS A 299 -10.01 8.18 -5.78
CA LYS A 299 -10.20 7.93 -4.33
C LYS A 299 -9.14 7.03 -3.66
N CYS A 300 -7.89 7.12 -4.12
CA CYS A 300 -6.79 6.29 -3.60
C CYS A 300 -6.12 6.79 -2.30
N GLY A 301 -6.32 8.05 -1.92
CA GLY A 301 -5.72 8.64 -0.71
C GLY A 301 -4.22 8.92 -0.75
N ALA A 302 -3.51 8.60 -1.84
CA ALA A 302 -2.06 8.79 -1.94
C ALA A 302 -1.61 10.23 -1.64
N CYS A 303 -2.37 11.21 -2.15
CA CYS A 303 -2.05 12.62 -2.00
C CYS A 303 -2.05 13.13 -0.55
N PHE A 304 -2.95 12.62 0.29
CA PHE A 304 -3.00 12.96 1.71
C PHE A 304 -1.90 12.23 2.49
N ASN A 305 -1.71 10.94 2.23
CA ASN A 305 -0.67 10.15 2.88
C ASN A 305 0.75 10.62 2.61
N GLN A 306 1.02 11.21 1.43
CA GLN A 306 2.32 11.78 1.06
C GLN A 306 2.46 13.25 1.46
N CYS A 307 1.41 13.87 2.00
CA CYS A 307 1.50 15.24 2.46
C CYS A 307 2.37 15.28 3.74
N PRO A 308 3.47 16.04 3.78
CA PRO A 308 4.31 16.15 5.00
C PRO A 308 3.61 16.87 6.17
N ARG A 309 2.33 17.23 5.99
CA ARG A 309 1.49 17.96 6.94
C ARG A 309 0.25 17.17 7.35
N SER A 310 0.02 15.98 6.81
CA SER A 310 -1.03 15.07 7.30
C SER A 310 -0.53 14.33 8.55
N TRP A 311 0.64 13.71 8.43
CA TRP A 311 1.39 13.13 9.53
C TRP A 311 2.88 13.39 9.31
N TYR A 312 3.62 13.57 10.41
CA TYR A 312 5.07 13.73 10.37
C TYR A 312 5.67 13.24 11.68
N SER A 313 6.34 12.08 11.64
CA SER A 313 6.99 11.49 12.81
C SER A 313 8.44 11.97 12.90
N PHE A 314 8.68 13.04 13.65
CA PHE A 314 10.04 13.60 13.85
C PHE A 314 11.04 12.56 14.35
N ASP A 315 10.62 11.67 15.25
CA ASP A 315 11.49 10.63 15.82
C ASP A 315 12.03 9.65 14.76
N VAL A 316 11.24 9.37 13.72
CA VAL A 316 11.60 8.46 12.63
C VAL A 316 12.29 9.21 11.50
N VAL A 317 11.72 10.34 11.05
CA VAL A 317 12.21 11.06 9.88
C VAL A 317 13.57 11.72 10.15
N ASN A 318 13.84 12.16 11.39
CA ASN A 318 15.16 12.70 11.73
C ASN A 318 16.26 11.63 11.75
N GLN A 319 15.90 10.34 11.81
CA GLN A 319 16.83 9.21 11.81
C GLN A 319 16.89 8.53 10.43
N TYR A 320 16.53 9.24 9.35
CA TYR A 320 16.43 8.65 8.02
C TYR A 320 17.69 7.90 7.58
N GLU A 321 18.89 8.44 7.85
CA GLU A 321 20.17 7.82 7.47
C GLU A 321 20.32 6.46 8.13
N SER A 322 20.21 6.40 9.45
CA SER A 322 20.35 5.17 10.22
C SER A 322 19.30 4.12 9.84
N ILE A 323 18.05 4.54 9.60
CA ILE A 323 16.97 3.63 9.18
C ILE A 323 17.26 3.07 7.79
N MET A 324 17.65 3.91 6.84
CA MET A 324 17.95 3.47 5.49
C MET A 324 19.18 2.56 5.44
N GLU A 325 20.26 2.90 6.16
CA GLU A 325 21.44 2.04 6.28
C GLU A 325 21.10 0.67 6.88
N THR A 326 20.21 0.63 7.88
CA THR A 326 19.77 -0.63 8.50
C THR A 326 18.95 -1.46 7.53
N ILE A 327 18.03 -0.85 6.78
CA ILE A 327 17.22 -1.54 5.78
C ILE A 327 18.10 -2.06 4.65
N ASP A 328 19.01 -1.23 4.13
CA ASP A 328 19.90 -1.61 3.05
C ASP A 328 20.88 -2.71 3.49
N ALA A 329 21.39 -2.66 4.72
CA ALA A 329 22.19 -3.74 5.31
C ALA A 329 21.40 -5.06 5.45
N ALA A 330 20.13 -4.99 5.85
CA ALA A 330 19.27 -6.18 5.93
C ALA A 330 18.94 -6.77 4.54
N MET A 331 18.89 -5.93 3.52
CA MET A 331 18.54 -6.29 2.15
C MET A 331 19.76 -6.56 1.25
N ALA A 332 20.97 -6.38 1.77
CA ALA A 332 22.20 -6.64 1.04
C ALA A 332 22.28 -8.12 0.60
N PRO A 333 22.67 -8.38 -0.67
CA PRO A 333 22.63 -9.70 -1.28
C PRO A 333 23.44 -10.78 -0.54
#